data_AF-A0A3D0U0R7-F1
#
_entry.id   AF-A0A3D0U0R7-F1
#
_cell.length_a   1.000
_cell.length_b   1.000
_cell.length_c   1.000
_cell.angle_alpha   90.00
_cell.angle_beta   90.00
_cell.angle_gamma   90.00
#
_symmetry.space_group_name_H-M   'P 1'
#
loop_
_entity.id
_entity.type
_entity.pdbx_description
1 polymer ?
#
loop_
_entity_poly.entity_id
_entity_poly.type
_entity_poly.pdbx_seq_one_letter_code
_entity_poly.pdbx_strand_id
1 'polypeptide(L)' 'AQSQQVSLTTVSGRRYQLNGTALALIPLRNRRQTDSGEWRSTRITEAMSRFECDGVTGYGMSEYLDQMVDGKPVGIAC' A
#
# COMPACT_ATOMS: atom_id res chain seq x y z
N ALA A 1 2.58 -10.08 12.99
CA ALA A 1 2.90 -9.22 11.82
C ALA A 1 2.09 -9.72 10.63
N GLN A 2 1.54 -8.83 9.81
CA GLN A 2 0.86 -9.23 8.57
C GLN A 2 1.90 -9.60 7.52
N SER A 3 1.71 -10.72 6.84
CA SER A 3 2.65 -11.26 5.84
C SER A 3 2.07 -11.19 4.43
N GLN A 4 2.93 -10.93 3.46
CA GLN A 4 2.59 -10.71 2.05
C GLN A 4 3.41 -11.68 1.20
N GLN A 5 2.80 -12.31 0.20
CA GLN A 5 3.52 -13.09 -0.80
C GLN A 5 3.22 -12.53 -2.18
N VAL A 6 4.26 -12.31 -2.97
CA VAL A 6 4.14 -11.77 -4.32
C VAL A 6 4.95 -12.64 -5.29
N SER A 7 4.26 -13.17 -6.30
CA SER A 7 4.89 -13.77 -7.48
C SER A 7 4.86 -12.76 -8.62
N LEU A 8 6.02 -12.44 -9.19
CA LEU A 8 6.09 -11.51 -10.33
C LEU A 8 7.01 -12.06 -11.42
N THR A 9 6.68 -11.74 -12.67
CA THR A 9 7.48 -12.10 -13.85
C THR A 9 7.88 -10.81 -14.55
N THR A 10 9.17 -10.61 -14.78
CA THR A 10 9.67 -9.46 -15.54
C THR A 10 9.37 -9.61 -17.02
N VAL A 11 9.45 -8.50 -17.77
CA VAL A 11 9.35 -8.52 -19.24
C VAL A 11 10.41 -9.41 -19.91
N SER A 12 11.56 -9.63 -19.26
CA SER A 12 12.60 -10.57 -19.71
C SER A 12 12.30 -12.04 -19.38
N GLY A 13 11.17 -12.33 -18.73
CA GLY A 13 10.74 -13.69 -18.37
C GLY A 13 11.27 -14.22 -17.04
N ARG A 14 12.09 -13.45 -16.30
CA ARG A 14 12.56 -13.88 -14.98
C ARG A 14 11.40 -13.83 -13.98
N ARG A 15 11.24 -14.92 -13.23
CA ARG A 15 10.25 -15.03 -12.16
C ARG A 15 10.91 -14.78 -10.81
N TYR A 16 10.21 -14.08 -9.94
CA TYR A 16 10.61 -13.82 -8.56
C TYR A 16 9.51 -14.23 -7.60
N GLN A 17 9.92 -14.67 -6.41
CA GLN A 17 9.06 -14.88 -5.26
C GLN A 17 9.53 -13.98 -4.13
N LEU A 18 8.65 -13.08 -3.68
CA LEU A 18 8.94 -12.14 -2.63
C LEU A 18 8.08 -12.44 -1.42
N ASN A 19 8.70 -12.51 -0.25
CA ASN A 19 8.02 -12.60 1.04
C ASN A 19 8.16 -11.27 1.77
N GLY A 20 7.04 -10.62 2.07
CA GLY A 20 6.96 -9.36 2.81
C GLY A 20 6.43 -9.57 4.23
N THR A 21 6.94 -8.81 5.19
CA THR A 21 6.42 -8.74 6.56
C THR A 21 6.28 -7.29 6.98
N ALA A 22 5.06 -6.88 7.35
CA ALA A 22 4.80 -5.55 7.91
C ALA A 22 5.34 -5.48 9.35
N LEU A 23 6.29 -4.57 9.57
CA LEU A 23 6.94 -4.29 10.85
C LEU A 23 6.18 -3.25 11.67
N ALA A 24 5.61 -2.26 10.99
CA ALA A 24 4.77 -1.22 11.59
C ALA A 24 3.62 -0.86 10.64
N LEU A 25 2.50 -0.45 11.21
CA LEU A 25 1.31 0.02 10.48
C LEU A 25 0.94 1.42 10.99
N ILE A 26 0.85 2.37 10.07
CA ILE A 26 0.60 3.77 10.38
C ILE A 26 -0.68 4.21 9.65
N PRO A 27 -1.76 4.52 10.38
CA PRO A 27 -2.96 5.08 9.79
C PRO A 27 -2.78 6.59 9.59
N LEU A 28 -2.89 7.04 8.34
CA LEU A 28 -2.76 8.44 7.94
C LEU A 28 -4.04 8.96 7.30
N ARG A 29 -4.15 10.30 7.26
CA ARG A 29 -5.27 11.00 6.64
C ARG A 29 -4.75 12.18 5.86
N ASN A 30 -5.12 12.25 4.58
CA ASN A 30 -4.90 13.43 3.76
C ASN A 30 -6.23 14.19 3.60
N ARG A 31 -6.19 15.51 3.77
CA ARG A 31 -7.33 16.40 3.54
C ARG A 31 -6.84 17.64 2.80
N ARG A 32 -7.35 17.86 1.59
CA ARG A 32 -6.99 19.00 0.75
C ARG A 32 -8.19 19.55 0.00
N GLN A 33 -8.11 20.78 -0.46
CA GLN A 33 -9.04 21.33 -1.45
C GLN A 33 -8.47 21.15 -2.86
N THR A 34 -9.34 20.91 -3.83
CA THR A 34 -9.02 21.03 -5.25
C THR A 34 -8.97 22.51 -5.67
N ASP A 35 -8.48 22.78 -6.87
CA ASP A 35 -8.50 24.14 -7.45
C ASP A 35 -9.93 24.69 -7.60
N SER A 36 -10.93 23.81 -7.72
CA SER A 36 -12.36 24.17 -7.74
C SER A 36 -12.98 24.39 -6.34
N GLY A 37 -12.19 24.24 -5.27
CA GLY A 37 -12.62 24.42 -3.87
C GLY A 37 -13.25 23.20 -3.22
N GLU A 38 -13.39 22.07 -3.93
CA GLU A 38 -13.95 20.82 -3.42
C GLU A 38 -13.01 20.17 -2.39
N TRP A 39 -13.54 19.75 -1.24
CA TRP A 39 -12.77 18.99 -0.26
C TRP A 39 -12.60 17.53 -0.69
N ARG A 40 -11.36 17.06 -0.70
CA ARG A 40 -11.00 15.65 -0.86
C ARG A 40 -10.43 15.12 0.44
N SER A 41 -10.84 13.90 0.81
CA SER A 41 -10.29 13.19 1.96
C SER A 41 -9.88 11.78 1.55
N THR A 42 -8.64 11.42 1.87
CA THR A 42 -8.09 10.08 1.68
C THR A 42 -7.76 9.49 3.03
N ARG A 43 -8.15 8.23 3.26
CA ARG A 43 -7.57 7.40 4.32
C ARG A 43 -6.42 6.61 3.74
N ILE A 44 -5.34 6.53 4.48
CA ILE A 44 -4.11 5.88 4.03
C ILE A 44 -3.68 4.92 5.14
N THR A 45 -3.33 3.70 4.77
CA THR A 45 -2.62 2.76 5.65
C THR A 45 -1.26 2.49 5.06
N GLU A 46 -0.21 2.93 5.75
CA GLU A 46 1.18 2.65 5.38
C GLU A 46 1.72 1.54 6.26
N ALA A 47 2.36 0.55 5.63
CA ALA A 47 3.06 -0.52 6.31
C ALA A 47 4.55 -0.42 5.99
N MET A 48 5.39 -0.15 7.00
CA MET A 48 6.83 -0.33 6.86
C MET A 48 7.12 -1.82 6.82
N SER A 49 7.72 -2.31 5.74
CA SER A 49 7.81 -3.73 5.43
C SER A 49 9.25 -4.16 5.19
N ARG A 50 9.60 -5.34 5.71
CA ARG A 50 10.80 -6.09 5.30
C ARG A 50 10.41 -7.06 4.19
N PHE A 51 11.19 -7.10 3.11
CA PHE A 51 11.02 -8.02 1.99
C PHE A 51 12.24 -8.94 1.86
N GLU A 52 11.99 -10.19 1.51
CA GLU A 52 13.00 -11.20 1.24
C GLU A 52 12.79 -11.75 -0.17
N CYS A 53 13.84 -11.71 -1.00
CA CYS A 53 13.82 -12.17 -2.40
C CYS A 53 15.22 -12.67 -2.78
N ASP A 54 15.33 -13.88 -3.31
CA ASP A 54 16.60 -14.50 -3.74
C ASP A 54 17.72 -14.43 -2.68
N GLY A 55 17.36 -14.61 -1.40
CA GLY A 55 18.28 -14.54 -0.27
C GLY A 55 18.70 -13.12 0.14
N VAL A 56 18.19 -12.09 -0.53
CA VAL A 56 18.45 -10.67 -0.23
C VAL A 56 17.31 -10.10 0.59
N THR A 57 17.67 -9.32 1.63
CA THR A 57 16.71 -8.56 2.43
C THR A 57 16.66 -7.10 1.98
N GLY A 58 15.46 -6.61 1.69
CA GLY A 58 15.18 -5.21 1.41
C GLY A 58 14.16 -4.64 2.41
N TYR A 59 14.16 -3.33 2.56
CA TYR A 59 13.18 -2.60 3.37
C TYR A 59 12.45 -1.60 2.48
N GLY A 60 11.14 -1.51 2.64
CA GLY A 60 10.31 -0.61 1.85
C GLY A 60 8.95 -0.42 2.52
N MET A 61 7.98 0.05 1.76
CA MET A 61 6.65 0.30 2.28
C MET A 61 5.58 -0.34 1.39
N SER A 62 4.48 -0.75 2.00
CA SER A 62 3.24 -1.06 1.30
C SER A 62 2.20 -0.03 1.72
N GLU A 63 1.48 0.55 0.77
CA GLU A 63 0.49 1.59 1.03
C GLU A 63 -0.86 1.20 0.43
N TYR A 64 -1.92 1.43 1.19
CA TYR A 64 -3.29 1.38 0.69
C TYR A 64 -3.96 2.73 0.91
N LEU A 65 -4.50 3.32 -0.17
CA LEU A 65 -5.20 4.59 -0.14
C LEU A 65 -6.65 4.38 -0.56
N ASP A 66 -7.56 4.96 0.21
CA ASP A 66 -8.99 4.91 -0.07
C ASP A 66 -9.59 6.31 -0.01
N GLN A 67 -10.27 6.71 -1.08
CA GLN A 67 -10.98 7.99 -1.12
C GLN A 67 -12.24 7.90 -0.27
N MET A 68 -12.53 8.97 0.47
CA MET A 68 -13.74 9.07 1.26
C MET A 68 -14.77 9.90 0.49
N VAL A 69 -15.90 9.28 0.16
CA VAL A 69 -17.06 9.93 -0.47
C VAL A 69 -18.26 9.72 0.45
N ASP A 70 -18.96 10.80 0.81
CA ASP A 70 -20.11 10.78 1.72
C ASP A 70 -19.85 10.02 3.03
N GLY A 71 -18.65 10.21 3.58
CA GLY A 71 -18.20 9.58 4.82
C GLY A 71 -17.82 8.10 4.70
N LYS A 72 -17.87 7.51 3.50
CA LYS A 72 -17.57 6.10 3.26
C LYS A 72 -16.31 5.91 2.41
N PRO A 73 -15.49 4.88 2.69
CA PRO A 73 -14.41 4.48 1.81
C PRO A 73 -14.99 3.96 0.49
N VAL A 74 -14.46 4.39 -0.65
CA VAL A 74 -14.91 3.87 -1.96
C VAL A 74 -14.47 2.42 -2.18
N GLY A 75 -13.38 1.98 -1.53
CA GLY A 75 -12.87 0.63 -1.59
C GLY A 75 -13.63 -0.42 -0.77
N ILE A 76 -14.66 -0.04 -0.03
CA ILE A 76 -15.40 -0.96 0.88
C ILE A 76 -16.07 -2.15 0.17
N ALA A 77 -16.29 -2.06 -1.14
CA ALA A 77 -16.91 -3.10 -1.95
C ALA A 77 -15.90 -4.04 -2.66
N CYS A 78 -14.59 -3.86 -2.43
CA CYS A 78 -13.53 -4.58 -3.12
C CYS A 78 -13.12 -5.89 -2.43
#